data_AF-A0A1Q7I4E4-F1
#
_entry.id   AF-A0A1Q7I4E4-F1
#
_cell.length_a   1.000
_cell.length_b   1.000
_cell.length_c   1.000
_cell.angle_alpha   90.00
_cell.angle_beta   90.00
_cell.angle_gamma   90.00
#
_symmetry.space_group_name_H-M   'P 1'
#
loop_
_entity.id
_entity.type
_entity.pdbx_description
1 polymer ?
#
loop_
_entity_poly.entity_id
_entity_poly.type
_entity_poly.pdbx_seq_one_letter_code
_entity_poly.pdbx_strand_id
1 'polypeptide(L)'
;MQSAELILGLLIAVAALVTIARRLGIAYPIFLVIGGLLLGLVPGVPRIEIDPDLIFLVVLPPLLYIAAFFTPVTSLRANLGIIGSLAIGLVIATALAAAAVARALIVGMTWPVALALGAIVAPPDEIAATAIAARLGVPRRIVTILEGESLLNDATALTIYSVAIAAAVGGSFSPTSAAATFALAIVGGLAIGVAVGWVIAHIRSRIEDTPVEITISLLTPYAAFLSAERLGASGVIATVAAGLYLGHLRSRIMGADARLTGRAVWETITFLLNGFVFLVTGLEVPLLLRSLAPALAMRLVGIGIAVSLVLILVRTLWIFATVAVPQLIRGRNDAPRPVANALVLSWAGMRGVVSLAAALALPTSLPAGGPFPAREALVIVTLTVIVFTLVGQGLTLPWLIRALRLGADVEVRGHDASARQRLLEAATRRIHELYPVWPGHRPLLDRLRETYEHRAEHVERQREDPASEEDRELIEHREIKRAVIDAEREALLRLRTEGEIDDEVLRNLERELDLEERRMDA
;
A
#
# COMPACT_ATOMS: atom_id res chain seq x y z
N MET A 1 5.63 -24.34 20.04
CA MET A 1 4.45 -23.78 20.75
C MET A 1 4.68 -22.31 21.09
N GLN A 2 5.77 -21.96 21.79
CA GLN A 2 6.11 -20.56 22.11
C GLN A 2 6.10 -19.58 20.92
N SER A 3 6.70 -19.92 19.77
CA SER A 3 6.69 -19.03 18.60
C SER A 3 5.29 -18.81 18.02
N ALA A 4 4.41 -19.81 18.09
CA ALA A 4 3.04 -19.70 17.60
C ALA A 4 2.17 -18.86 18.55
N GLU A 5 2.36 -19.02 19.86
CA GLU A 5 1.72 -18.19 20.89
C GLU A 5 2.11 -16.71 20.76
N LEU A 6 3.38 -16.43 20.45
CA LEU A 6 3.86 -15.07 20.21
C LEU A 6 3.25 -14.46 18.95
N ILE A 7 3.19 -15.20 17.84
CA ILE A 7 2.54 -14.72 16.61
C ILE A 7 1.05 -14.44 16.88
N LEU A 8 0.35 -15.33 17.57
CA LEU A 8 -1.06 -15.14 17.90
C LEU A 8 -1.26 -13.91 18.81
N GLY A 9 -0.44 -13.76 19.84
CA GLY A 9 -0.46 -12.59 20.73
C GLY A 9 -0.21 -11.28 19.97
N LEU A 10 0.71 -11.31 19.00
CA LEU A 10 1.00 -10.17 18.14
C LEU A 10 -0.17 -9.83 17.22
N LEU A 11 -0.83 -10.82 16.61
CA LEU A 11 -2.02 -10.60 15.78
C LEU A 11 -3.19 -10.03 16.59
N ILE A 12 -3.39 -10.52 17.82
CA ILE A 12 -4.37 -9.95 18.76
C ILE A 12 -4.02 -8.49 19.08
N ALA A 13 -2.75 -8.20 19.35
CA ALA A 13 -2.28 -6.84 19.60
C ALA A 13 -2.50 -5.92 18.38
N VAL A 14 -2.24 -6.39 17.16
CA VAL A 14 -2.55 -5.64 15.92
C VAL A 14 -4.03 -5.30 15.86
N ALA A 15 -4.92 -6.29 16.03
CA ALA A 15 -6.37 -6.07 15.98
C ALA A 15 -6.86 -5.08 17.05
N ALA A 16 -6.37 -5.22 18.28
CA ALA A 16 -6.70 -4.33 19.39
C ALA A 16 -6.21 -2.89 19.15
N LEU A 17 -4.93 -2.72 18.80
CA LEU A 17 -4.33 -1.41 18.56
C LEU A 17 -4.97 -0.70 17.36
N VAL A 18 -5.30 -1.42 16.29
CA VAL A 18 -5.99 -0.83 15.13
C VAL A 18 -7.39 -0.35 15.51
N THR A 19 -8.12 -1.12 16.33
CA THR A 19 -9.45 -0.73 16.81
C THR A 19 -9.36 0.58 17.61
N ILE A 20 -8.34 0.71 18.45
CA ILE A 20 -8.08 1.94 19.21
C ILE A 20 -7.65 3.08 18.27
N ALA A 21 -6.78 2.83 17.30
CA ALA A 21 -6.32 3.81 16.32
C ALA A 21 -7.48 4.43 15.53
N ARG A 22 -8.44 3.60 15.11
CA ARG A 22 -9.67 4.05 14.44
C ARG A 22 -10.50 4.97 15.32
N ARG A 23 -10.67 4.64 16.60
CA ARG A 23 -11.39 5.50 17.58
C ARG A 23 -10.69 6.83 17.82
N LEU A 24 -9.36 6.84 17.86
CA LEU A 24 -8.56 8.06 18.05
C LEU A 24 -8.40 8.87 16.76
N GLY A 25 -8.80 8.33 15.61
CA GLY A 25 -8.60 8.98 14.32
C GLY A 25 -7.13 9.16 13.97
N ILE A 26 -6.27 8.19 14.31
CA ILE A 26 -4.85 8.17 13.93
C ILE A 26 -4.66 7.09 12.85
N ALA A 27 -3.77 7.34 11.87
CA ALA A 27 -3.46 6.33 10.87
C ALA A 27 -2.87 5.08 11.54
N TYR A 28 -3.41 3.90 11.23
CA TYR A 28 -3.06 2.68 11.93
C TYR A 28 -1.56 2.31 11.87
N PRO A 29 -0.80 2.56 10.78
CA PRO A 29 0.64 2.26 10.76
C PRO A 29 1.42 2.99 11.87
N ILE A 30 1.10 4.28 12.05
CA ILE A 30 1.74 5.15 13.05
C ILE A 30 1.41 4.63 14.45
N PHE A 31 0.13 4.33 14.68
CA PHE A 31 -0.33 3.87 15.99
C PHE A 31 0.25 2.50 16.36
N LEU A 32 0.43 1.61 15.39
CA LEU A 32 1.05 0.30 15.61
C LEU A 32 2.53 0.41 15.96
N VAL A 33 3.29 1.30 15.31
CA VAL A 33 4.70 1.53 15.69
C VAL A 33 4.80 2.11 17.10
N ILE A 34 3.95 3.10 17.44
CA ILE A 34 3.91 3.66 18.81
C ILE A 34 3.52 2.59 19.82
N GLY A 35 2.49 1.78 19.52
CA GLY A 35 2.06 0.68 20.36
C GLY A 35 3.18 -0.35 20.57
N GLY A 36 3.89 -0.73 19.50
CA GLY A 36 5.05 -1.61 19.57
C GLY A 36 6.18 -1.04 20.41
N LEU A 37 6.47 0.26 20.28
CA LEU A 37 7.48 0.95 21.09
C LEU A 37 7.11 0.89 22.58
N LEU A 38 5.85 1.15 22.93
CA LEU A 38 5.37 1.09 24.31
C LEU A 38 5.40 -0.35 24.85
N LEU A 39 4.98 -1.33 24.05
CA LEU A 39 5.04 -2.75 24.42
C LEU A 39 6.49 -3.23 24.62
N GLY A 40 7.43 -2.79 23.77
CA GLY A 40 8.85 -3.14 23.87
C GLY A 40 9.54 -2.56 25.12
N LEU A 41 8.95 -1.54 25.74
CA LEU A 41 9.42 -1.01 27.02
C LEU A 41 8.97 -1.87 28.22
N VAL A 42 7.97 -2.74 28.06
CA VAL A 42 7.51 -3.62 29.14
C VAL A 42 8.58 -4.68 29.45
N PRO A 43 8.99 -4.85 30.72
CA PRO A 43 9.92 -5.91 31.11
C PRO A 43 9.30 -7.30 30.88
N GLY A 44 10.08 -8.24 30.35
CA GLY A 44 9.63 -9.63 30.13
C GLY A 44 9.06 -9.94 28.75
N VAL A 45 8.95 -8.95 27.85
CA VAL A 45 8.62 -9.22 26.45
C VAL A 45 9.83 -9.88 25.77
N PRO A 46 9.69 -11.10 25.21
CA PRO A 46 10.80 -11.80 24.59
C PRO A 46 11.22 -11.12 23.28
N ARG A 47 12.50 -11.20 22.95
CA ARG A 47 13.01 -10.75 21.65
C ARG A 47 12.54 -11.72 20.57
N ILE A 48 11.82 -11.19 19.60
CA ILE A 48 11.40 -11.96 18.43
C ILE A 48 12.56 -11.95 17.44
N GLU A 49 13.28 -13.07 17.34
CA GLU A 49 14.24 -13.29 16.26
C GLU A 49 13.47 -13.79 15.04
N ILE A 50 13.13 -12.87 14.13
CA ILE A 50 12.52 -13.22 12.86
C ILE A 50 13.63 -13.54 11.88
N ASP A 51 13.57 -14.73 11.29
CA ASP A 51 14.44 -15.10 10.18
C ASP A 51 14.21 -14.10 9.02
N PRO A 52 15.25 -13.38 8.57
CA PRO A 52 15.09 -12.41 7.50
C PRO A 52 14.54 -12.99 6.20
N ASP A 53 14.85 -14.26 5.91
CA ASP A 53 14.36 -14.95 4.73
C ASP A 53 12.83 -15.14 4.77
N LEU A 54 12.27 -15.31 5.97
CA LEU A 54 10.81 -15.38 6.15
C LEU A 54 10.15 -14.03 5.82
N ILE A 55 10.78 -12.90 6.16
CA ILE A 55 10.21 -11.59 5.82
C ILE A 55 10.22 -11.38 4.31
N PHE A 56 11.35 -11.67 3.64
CA PHE A 56 11.42 -11.55 2.18
C PHE A 56 10.49 -12.48 1.43
N LEU A 57 10.23 -13.67 1.97
CA LEU A 57 9.37 -14.62 1.29
C LEU A 57 7.89 -14.37 1.60
N VAL A 58 7.53 -14.16 2.87
CA VAL A 58 6.13 -14.13 3.34
C VAL A 58 5.50 -12.74 3.24
N VAL A 59 6.27 -11.67 3.49
CA VAL A 59 5.72 -10.31 3.58
C VAL A 59 5.84 -9.60 2.24
N LEU A 60 7.04 -9.58 1.67
CA LEU A 60 7.34 -8.71 0.53
C LEU A 60 6.59 -9.08 -0.76
N PRO A 61 6.53 -10.36 -1.21
CA PRO A 61 5.93 -10.69 -2.49
C PRO A 61 4.41 -10.41 -2.53
N PRO A 62 3.60 -10.76 -1.50
CA PRO A 62 2.20 -10.39 -1.46
C PRO A 62 1.96 -8.88 -1.53
N LEU A 63 2.73 -8.08 -0.79
CA LEU A 63 2.57 -6.62 -0.75
C LEU A 63 2.91 -5.97 -2.10
N LEU A 64 4.01 -6.38 -2.72
CA LEU A 64 4.41 -5.88 -4.05
C LEU A 64 3.41 -6.29 -5.13
N TYR A 65 2.98 -7.55 -5.11
CA TYR A 65 2.03 -8.07 -6.09
C TYR A 65 0.70 -7.34 -6.00
N ILE A 66 0.16 -7.13 -4.80
CA ILE A 66 -1.16 -6.52 -4.66
C ILE A 66 -1.15 -5.04 -5.03
N ALA A 67 -0.08 -4.31 -4.67
CA ALA A 67 0.13 -2.95 -5.11
C ALA A 67 0.15 -2.88 -6.65
N ALA A 68 0.93 -3.76 -7.29
CA ALA A 68 1.03 -3.84 -8.75
C ALA A 68 -0.30 -4.23 -9.41
N PHE A 69 -1.02 -5.19 -8.83
CA PHE A 69 -2.27 -5.74 -9.37
C PHE A 69 -3.40 -4.70 -9.41
N PHE A 70 -3.48 -3.80 -8.42
CA PHE A 70 -4.50 -2.76 -8.39
C PHE A 70 -4.12 -1.47 -9.12
N THR A 71 -2.85 -1.34 -9.53
CA THR A 71 -2.37 -0.14 -10.22
C THR A 71 -2.94 -0.02 -11.64
N PRO A 72 -3.62 1.09 -11.99
CA PRO A 72 -4.11 1.31 -13.35
C PRO A 72 -2.96 1.61 -14.32
N VAL A 73 -2.70 0.70 -15.25
CA VAL A 73 -1.62 0.83 -16.25
C VAL A 73 -1.75 2.11 -17.10
N THR A 74 -2.97 2.55 -17.40
CA THR A 74 -3.23 3.79 -18.15
C THR A 74 -2.78 5.04 -17.39
N SER A 75 -3.08 5.12 -16.09
CA SER A 75 -2.66 6.21 -15.21
C SER A 75 -1.14 6.22 -14.99
N LEU A 76 -0.54 5.03 -14.89
CA LEU A 76 0.92 4.88 -14.80
C LEU A 76 1.59 5.36 -16.08
N ARG A 77 1.09 4.97 -17.26
CA ARG A 77 1.55 5.44 -18.58
C ARG A 77 1.49 6.96 -18.73
N ALA A 78 0.42 7.58 -18.27
CA ALA A 78 0.23 9.03 -18.33
C ALA A 78 1.26 9.80 -17.48
N ASN A 79 1.81 9.18 -16.43
CA ASN A 79 2.73 9.83 -15.48
C ASN A 79 4.14 9.21 -15.47
N LEU A 80 4.51 8.39 -16.47
CA LEU A 80 5.78 7.66 -16.51
C LEU A 80 7.02 8.53 -16.31
N GLY A 81 7.03 9.75 -16.84
CA GLY A 81 8.17 10.66 -16.68
C GLY A 81 8.39 11.09 -15.22
N ILE A 82 7.30 11.44 -14.52
CA ILE A 82 7.34 11.86 -13.11
C ILE A 82 7.59 10.64 -12.22
N ILE A 83 6.84 9.57 -12.43
CA ILE A 83 6.99 8.32 -11.68
C ILE A 83 8.41 7.80 -11.86
N GLY A 84 8.95 7.70 -13.08
CA GLY A 84 10.33 7.25 -13.33
C GLY A 84 11.40 8.11 -12.65
N SER A 85 11.20 9.43 -12.62
CA SER A 85 12.09 10.35 -11.91
C SER A 85 12.11 10.12 -10.39
N LEU A 86 10.96 9.79 -9.80
CA LEU A 86 10.85 9.47 -8.37
C LEU A 86 11.31 8.03 -8.10
N ALA A 87 10.73 7.06 -8.82
CA ALA A 87 10.99 5.62 -8.83
C ALA A 87 12.48 5.24 -8.83
N ILE A 88 13.26 5.94 -9.66
CA ILE A 88 14.64 5.56 -9.97
C ILE A 88 15.60 6.69 -9.58
N GLY A 89 15.35 7.89 -10.12
CA GLY A 89 16.26 9.02 -9.92
C GLY A 89 16.37 9.46 -8.47
N LEU A 90 15.22 9.69 -7.82
CA LEU A 90 15.18 10.07 -6.41
C LEU A 90 15.72 8.96 -5.51
N VAL A 91 15.40 7.69 -5.76
CA VAL A 91 15.93 6.55 -4.97
C VAL A 91 17.44 6.46 -5.03
N ILE A 92 18.04 6.59 -6.21
CA ILE A 92 19.50 6.59 -6.34
C ILE A 92 20.09 7.79 -5.59
N ALA A 93 19.50 8.98 -5.75
CA ALA A 93 19.96 10.19 -5.07
C ALA A 93 19.85 10.08 -3.53
N THR A 94 18.74 9.56 -3.01
CA THR A 94 18.54 9.37 -1.56
C THR A 94 19.46 8.28 -1.02
N ALA A 95 19.65 7.17 -1.74
CA ALA A 95 20.57 6.11 -1.34
C ALA A 95 22.02 6.62 -1.25
N LEU A 96 22.50 7.36 -2.26
CA LEU A 96 23.84 7.93 -2.28
C LEU A 96 24.02 9.00 -1.18
N ALA A 97 23.03 9.87 -0.98
CA ALA A 97 23.10 10.90 0.05
C ALA A 97 23.12 10.29 1.46
N ALA A 98 22.24 9.33 1.74
CA ALA A 98 22.22 8.61 3.01
C ALA A 98 23.52 7.82 3.24
N ALA A 99 24.06 7.16 2.21
CA ALA A 99 25.33 6.47 2.28
C ALA A 99 26.49 7.41 2.60
N ALA A 100 26.57 8.56 1.93
CA ALA A 100 27.62 9.55 2.17
C ALA A 100 27.60 10.07 3.62
N VAL A 101 26.40 10.37 4.14
CA VAL A 101 26.21 10.85 5.51
C VAL A 101 26.53 9.77 6.54
N ALA A 102 26.03 8.55 6.35
CA ALA A 102 26.31 7.44 7.24
C ALA A 102 27.80 7.12 7.30
N ARG A 103 28.48 7.09 6.16
CA ARG A 103 29.93 6.88 6.09
C ARG A 103 30.73 8.00 6.77
N ALA A 104 30.27 9.26 6.65
CA ALA A 104 30.93 10.39 7.30
C ALA A 104 30.79 10.34 8.84
N LEU A 105 29.66 9.85 9.35
CA LEU A 105 29.36 9.85 10.79
C LEU A 105 29.76 8.54 11.51
N ILE A 106 29.79 7.42 10.79
CA ILE A 106 30.19 6.10 11.30
C ILE A 106 31.61 5.78 10.83
N VAL A 107 32.56 5.94 11.75
CA VAL A 107 33.99 5.72 11.50
C VAL A 107 34.24 4.26 11.11
N GLY A 108 35.01 4.04 10.04
CA GLY A 108 35.39 2.71 9.56
C GLY A 108 34.37 2.04 8.63
N MET A 109 33.26 2.70 8.29
CA MET A 109 32.28 2.16 7.35
C MET A 109 32.79 2.18 5.90
N THR A 110 32.71 1.03 5.22
CA THR A 110 33.06 0.92 3.80
C THR A 110 31.93 1.45 2.92
N TRP A 111 32.26 1.85 1.68
CA TRP A 111 31.26 2.33 0.71
C TRP A 111 30.15 1.32 0.42
N PRO A 112 30.43 0.01 0.22
CA PRO A 112 29.38 -0.98 0.02
C PRO A 112 28.40 -1.07 1.20
N VAL A 113 28.90 -1.05 2.44
CA VAL A 113 28.05 -1.11 3.64
C VAL A 113 27.22 0.17 3.79
N ALA A 114 27.81 1.33 3.53
CA ALA A 114 27.10 2.61 3.54
C ALA A 114 26.02 2.66 2.45
N LEU A 115 26.32 2.14 1.25
CA LEU A 115 25.36 2.06 0.14
C LEU A 115 24.22 1.10 0.46
N ALA A 116 24.49 -0.02 1.15
CA ALA A 116 23.44 -0.92 1.62
C ALA A 116 22.49 -0.21 2.59
N LEU A 117 23.01 0.55 3.55
CA LEU A 117 22.19 1.38 4.43
C LEU A 117 21.37 2.41 3.65
N GLY A 118 22.01 3.10 2.71
CA GLY A 118 21.34 4.07 1.85
C GLY A 118 20.19 3.44 1.05
N ALA A 119 20.42 2.27 0.46
CA ALA A 119 19.41 1.52 -0.27
C ALA A 119 18.24 1.08 0.63
N ILE A 120 18.52 0.67 1.87
CA ILE A 120 17.49 0.29 2.84
C ILE A 120 16.54 1.46 3.16
N VAL A 121 17.06 2.68 3.34
CA VAL A 121 16.28 3.85 3.79
C VAL A 121 15.78 4.76 2.66
N ALA A 122 16.20 4.49 1.43
CA ALA A 122 15.83 5.24 0.24
C ALA A 122 14.33 5.15 -0.13
N PRO A 123 13.70 3.95 -0.17
CA PRO A 123 12.32 3.82 -0.61
C PRO A 123 11.36 4.33 0.48
N PRO A 124 10.45 5.25 0.15
CA PRO A 124 9.32 5.61 1.00
C PRO A 124 8.24 4.49 0.96
N ASP A 125 7.46 4.40 2.02
CA ASP A 125 6.26 3.57 2.16
C ASP A 125 5.02 4.44 1.89
N GLU A 126 4.24 4.09 0.87
CA GLU A 126 3.03 4.82 0.50
C GLU A 126 1.83 4.48 1.38
N ILE A 127 1.82 3.36 2.12
CA ILE A 127 0.61 2.86 2.80
C ILE A 127 0.14 3.87 3.87
N ALA A 128 1.08 4.39 4.67
CA ALA A 128 0.76 5.39 5.68
C ALA A 128 0.33 6.71 5.04
N ALA A 129 0.96 7.09 3.92
CA ALA A 129 0.70 8.36 3.24
C ALA A 129 -0.67 8.36 2.54
N THR A 130 -0.98 7.28 1.83
CA THR A 130 -2.24 7.08 1.12
C THR A 130 -3.39 6.91 2.10
N ALA A 131 -3.20 6.26 3.25
CA ALA A 131 -4.20 6.19 4.31
C ALA A 131 -4.57 7.59 4.86
N ILE A 132 -3.58 8.46 5.07
CA ILE A 132 -3.82 9.85 5.50
C ILE A 132 -4.47 10.67 4.38
N ALA A 133 -3.97 10.53 3.15
CA ALA A 133 -4.44 11.27 1.99
C ALA A 133 -5.89 10.94 1.63
N ALA A 134 -6.27 9.65 1.66
CA ALA A 134 -7.62 9.18 1.43
C ALA A 134 -8.59 9.74 2.47
N ARG A 135 -8.20 9.75 3.74
CA ARG A 135 -9.03 10.28 4.83
C ARG A 135 -9.26 11.79 4.76
N LEU A 136 -8.30 12.56 4.22
CA LEU A 136 -8.39 14.02 4.14
C LEU A 136 -8.87 14.53 2.77
N GLY A 137 -9.26 13.63 1.86
CA GLY A 137 -9.79 14.01 0.55
C GLY A 137 -8.76 14.68 -0.36
N VAL A 138 -7.49 14.27 -0.27
CA VAL A 138 -6.40 14.76 -1.13
C VAL A 138 -6.66 14.33 -2.59
N PRO A 139 -6.30 15.15 -3.59
CA PRO A 139 -6.57 14.84 -5.00
C PRO A 139 -6.07 13.46 -5.44
N ARG A 140 -6.90 12.72 -6.19
CA ARG A 140 -6.60 11.37 -6.72
C ARG A 140 -5.24 11.30 -7.43
N ARG A 141 -4.85 12.39 -8.11
CA ARG A 141 -3.57 12.47 -8.81
C ARG A 141 -2.38 12.33 -7.85
N ILE A 142 -2.41 12.96 -6.68
CA ILE A 142 -1.32 12.85 -5.68
C ILE A 142 -1.26 11.42 -5.15
N VAL A 143 -2.42 10.82 -4.82
CA VAL A 143 -2.52 9.43 -4.38
C VAL A 143 -1.93 8.48 -5.44
N THR A 144 -2.30 8.68 -6.70
CA THR A 144 -1.79 7.88 -7.84
C THR A 144 -0.28 8.03 -8.02
N ILE A 145 0.27 9.23 -7.82
CA ILE A 145 1.72 9.45 -7.91
C ILE A 145 2.44 8.75 -6.75
N LEU A 146 1.91 8.82 -5.52
CA LEU A 146 2.48 8.14 -4.35
C LEU A 146 2.45 6.61 -4.50
N GLU A 147 1.31 6.04 -4.93
CA GLU A 147 1.19 4.61 -5.25
C GLU A 147 2.16 4.21 -6.39
N GLY A 148 2.19 4.98 -7.47
CA GLY A 148 3.04 4.70 -8.63
C GLY A 148 4.54 4.79 -8.33
N GLU A 149 4.96 5.73 -7.48
CA GLU A 149 6.34 5.89 -7.03
C GLU A 149 6.80 4.64 -6.26
N SER A 150 6.01 4.17 -5.30
CA SER A 150 6.43 3.08 -4.41
C SER A 150 6.61 1.74 -5.12
N LEU A 151 5.73 1.41 -6.07
CA LEU A 151 5.80 0.18 -6.89
C LEU A 151 7.18 -0.08 -7.50
N LEU A 152 7.85 0.98 -7.95
CA LEU A 152 9.14 0.90 -8.64
C LEU A 152 10.32 1.26 -7.73
N ASN A 153 10.06 2.07 -6.69
CA ASN A 153 11.07 2.45 -5.70
C ASN A 153 11.62 1.23 -4.98
N ASP A 154 10.75 0.33 -4.49
CA ASP A 154 11.16 -0.86 -3.75
C ASP A 154 12.06 -1.76 -4.58
N ALA A 155 11.71 -1.93 -5.86
CA ALA A 155 12.51 -2.70 -6.79
C ALA A 155 13.88 -2.08 -7.03
N THR A 156 13.94 -0.76 -7.24
CA THR A 156 15.20 -0.04 -7.42
C THR A 156 16.06 -0.14 -6.17
N ALA A 157 15.47 0.11 -5.00
CA ALA A 157 16.15 0.07 -3.71
C ALA A 157 16.72 -1.31 -3.37
N LEU A 158 15.92 -2.37 -3.50
CA LEU A 158 16.34 -3.74 -3.21
C LEU A 158 17.40 -4.24 -4.20
N THR A 159 17.39 -3.74 -5.44
CA THR A 159 18.44 -4.05 -6.40
C THR A 159 19.75 -3.35 -6.04
N ILE A 160 19.71 -2.06 -5.65
CA ILE A 160 20.90 -1.34 -5.14
C ILE A 160 21.44 -2.05 -3.89
N TYR A 161 20.54 -2.47 -2.98
CA TYR A 161 20.89 -3.24 -1.79
C TYR A 161 21.64 -4.53 -2.15
N SER A 162 21.09 -5.33 -3.08
CA SER A 162 21.71 -6.60 -3.49
C SER A 162 23.11 -6.40 -4.08
N VAL A 163 23.29 -5.37 -4.92
CA VAL A 163 24.60 -4.99 -5.46
C VAL A 163 25.56 -4.54 -4.35
N ALA A 164 25.07 -3.77 -3.39
CA ALA A 164 25.87 -3.29 -2.27
C ALA A 164 26.34 -4.43 -1.36
N ILE A 165 25.48 -5.40 -1.06
CA ILE A 165 25.84 -6.60 -0.29
C ILE A 165 26.83 -7.46 -1.06
N ALA A 166 26.60 -7.71 -2.35
CA ALA A 166 27.53 -8.47 -3.19
C ALA A 166 28.92 -7.80 -3.22
N ALA A 167 28.99 -6.48 -3.29
CA ALA A 167 30.23 -5.72 -3.24
C ALA A 167 30.90 -5.76 -1.85
N ALA A 168 30.11 -5.74 -0.78
CA ALA A 168 30.63 -5.84 0.59
C ALA A 168 31.24 -7.22 0.87
N VAL A 169 30.70 -8.26 0.25
CA VAL A 169 31.12 -9.66 0.40
C VAL A 169 32.28 -10.01 -0.55
N GLY A 170 32.21 -9.57 -1.81
CA GLY A 170 33.10 -10.01 -2.88
C GLY A 170 34.43 -9.24 -3.02
N GLY A 171 34.62 -8.13 -2.28
CA GLY A 171 35.87 -7.36 -2.21
C GLY A 171 36.33 -6.65 -3.49
N SER A 172 35.85 -7.05 -4.67
CA SER A 172 36.15 -6.43 -5.96
C SER A 172 34.89 -5.76 -6.53
N PHE A 173 34.88 -4.43 -6.50
CA PHE A 173 33.79 -3.63 -7.06
C PHE A 173 34.19 -3.14 -8.44
N SER A 174 33.50 -3.60 -9.48
CA SER A 174 33.53 -2.98 -10.81
C SER A 174 32.17 -2.32 -11.09
N PRO A 175 32.12 -0.99 -11.28
CA PRO A 175 30.88 -0.29 -11.59
C PRO A 175 30.18 -0.82 -12.86
N THR A 176 30.96 -1.27 -13.85
CA THR A 176 30.43 -1.78 -15.13
C THR A 176 29.80 -3.16 -14.98
N SER A 177 30.43 -4.06 -14.21
CA SER A 177 29.83 -5.37 -13.93
C SER A 177 28.58 -5.23 -13.06
N ALA A 178 28.60 -4.33 -12.08
CA ALA A 178 27.43 -4.01 -11.27
C ALA A 178 26.25 -3.50 -12.12
N ALA A 179 26.50 -2.58 -13.04
CA ALA A 179 25.48 -2.07 -13.96
C ALA A 179 24.94 -3.14 -14.92
N ALA A 180 25.81 -4.03 -15.43
CA ALA A 180 25.40 -5.13 -16.30
C ALA A 180 24.54 -6.17 -15.56
N THR A 181 24.96 -6.59 -14.36
CA THR A 181 24.19 -7.50 -13.50
C THR A 181 22.84 -6.88 -13.12
N PHE A 182 22.81 -5.57 -12.82
CA PHE A 182 21.59 -4.82 -12.56
C PHE A 182 20.61 -4.86 -13.75
N ALA A 183 21.11 -4.56 -14.95
CA ALA A 183 20.28 -4.59 -16.15
C ALA A 183 19.75 -6.00 -16.45
N LEU A 184 20.59 -7.02 -16.30
CA LEU A 184 20.20 -8.43 -16.51
C LEU A 184 19.14 -8.87 -15.49
N ALA A 185 19.29 -8.50 -14.21
CA ALA A 185 18.34 -8.86 -13.16
C ALA A 185 16.96 -8.22 -13.39
N ILE A 186 16.91 -6.98 -13.88
CA ILE A 186 15.66 -6.29 -14.25
C ILE A 186 15.00 -6.97 -15.44
N VAL A 187 15.75 -7.18 -16.53
CA VAL A 187 15.18 -7.78 -17.76
C VAL A 187 14.73 -9.21 -17.50
N GLY A 188 15.54 -10.00 -16.78
CA GLY A 188 15.20 -11.36 -16.37
C GLY A 188 13.97 -11.38 -15.46
N GLY A 189 13.91 -10.50 -14.46
CA GLY A 189 12.77 -10.40 -13.57
C GLY A 189 11.48 -10.06 -14.33
N LEU A 190 11.55 -9.08 -15.23
CA LEU A 190 10.42 -8.68 -16.07
C LEU A 190 9.93 -9.83 -16.96
N ALA A 191 10.85 -10.52 -17.64
CA ALA A 191 10.51 -11.64 -18.52
C ALA A 191 9.86 -12.79 -17.74
N ILE A 192 10.43 -13.16 -16.59
CA ILE A 192 9.91 -14.24 -15.73
C ILE A 192 8.56 -13.85 -15.15
N GLY A 193 8.41 -12.62 -14.65
CA GLY A 193 7.14 -12.13 -14.09
C GLY A 193 6.01 -12.11 -15.12
N VAL A 194 6.27 -11.65 -16.34
CA VAL A 194 5.29 -11.70 -17.43
C VAL A 194 4.97 -13.14 -17.83
N ALA A 195 5.98 -14.03 -17.91
CA ALA A 195 5.76 -15.43 -18.23
C ALA A 195 4.88 -16.13 -17.17
N VAL A 196 5.17 -15.92 -15.88
CA VAL A 196 4.34 -16.43 -14.78
C VAL A 196 2.93 -15.84 -14.84
N GLY A 197 2.81 -14.53 -15.03
CA GLY A 197 1.52 -13.85 -15.18
C GLY A 197 0.69 -14.41 -16.35
N TRP A 198 1.32 -14.71 -17.49
CA TRP A 198 0.69 -15.33 -18.65
C TRP A 198 0.19 -16.75 -18.35
N VAL A 199 1.03 -17.59 -17.73
CA VAL A 199 0.63 -18.95 -17.32
C VAL A 199 -0.55 -18.91 -16.36
N ILE A 200 -0.49 -18.05 -15.33
CA ILE A 200 -1.56 -17.92 -14.34
C ILE A 200 -2.85 -17.38 -14.98
N ALA A 201 -2.78 -16.44 -15.91
CA ALA A 201 -3.95 -15.95 -16.63
C ALA A 201 -4.65 -17.07 -17.42
N HIS A 202 -3.87 -17.96 -18.03
CA HIS A 202 -4.40 -19.10 -18.79
C HIS A 202 -4.97 -20.21 -17.90
N ILE A 203 -4.42 -20.39 -16.70
CA ILE A 203 -4.97 -21.31 -15.70
C ILE A 203 -6.30 -20.76 -15.18
N ARG A 204 -6.34 -19.47 -14.79
CA ARG A 204 -7.53 -18.84 -14.21
C ARG A 204 -8.69 -18.73 -15.19
N SER A 205 -8.42 -18.57 -16.49
CA SER A 205 -9.48 -18.53 -17.50
C SER A 205 -10.22 -19.87 -17.66
N ARG A 206 -9.74 -20.95 -17.04
CA ARG A 206 -10.37 -22.29 -17.05
C ARG A 206 -10.97 -22.70 -15.72
N ILE A 207 -10.96 -21.82 -14.71
CA ILE A 207 -11.42 -22.11 -13.35
C ILE A 207 -12.63 -21.22 -13.05
N GLU A 208 -13.74 -21.85 -12.65
CA GLU A 208 -14.97 -21.14 -12.26
C GLU A 208 -15.15 -21.09 -10.73
N ASP A 209 -14.45 -21.96 -10.00
CA ASP A 209 -14.50 -22.03 -8.53
C ASP A 209 -13.76 -20.86 -7.89
N THR A 210 -14.52 -20.03 -7.15
CA THR A 210 -14.00 -18.80 -6.51
C THR A 210 -12.93 -19.09 -5.44
N PRO A 211 -13.12 -20.01 -4.47
CA PRO A 211 -12.06 -20.42 -3.54
C PRO A 211 -10.74 -20.83 -4.20
N VAL A 212 -10.80 -21.61 -5.29
CA VAL A 212 -9.61 -22.03 -6.03
C VAL A 212 -8.94 -20.84 -6.71
N GLU A 213 -9.72 -19.96 -7.35
CA GLU A 213 -9.21 -18.75 -8.00
C GLU A 213 -8.50 -17.82 -7.00
N ILE A 214 -9.05 -17.65 -5.80
CA ILE A 214 -8.42 -16.87 -4.73
C ILE A 214 -7.12 -17.52 -4.28
N THR A 215 -7.10 -18.84 -4.10
CA THR A 215 -5.89 -19.56 -3.68
C THR A 215 -4.77 -19.40 -4.70
N ILE A 216 -5.08 -19.53 -6.01
CA ILE A 216 -4.11 -19.28 -7.08
C ILE A 216 -3.61 -17.83 -7.03
N SER A 217 -4.51 -16.87 -6.79
CA SER A 217 -4.11 -15.47 -6.62
C SER A 217 -3.12 -15.30 -5.48
N LEU A 218 -3.33 -15.96 -4.33
CA LEU A 218 -2.42 -15.88 -3.18
C LEU A 218 -1.06 -16.54 -3.46
N LEU A 219 -1.03 -17.62 -4.25
CA LEU A 219 0.21 -18.32 -4.62
C LEU A 219 1.03 -17.61 -5.72
N THR A 220 0.37 -16.83 -6.57
CA THR A 220 0.97 -16.10 -7.69
C THR A 220 2.22 -15.27 -7.34
N PRO A 221 2.21 -14.40 -6.30
CA PRO A 221 3.40 -13.64 -5.92
C PRO A 221 4.62 -14.53 -5.62
N TYR A 222 4.41 -15.61 -4.87
CA TYR A 222 5.48 -16.54 -4.51
C TYR A 222 6.02 -17.28 -5.73
N ALA A 223 5.14 -17.68 -6.66
CA ALA A 223 5.54 -18.33 -7.90
C ALA A 223 6.43 -17.43 -8.76
N ALA A 224 6.10 -16.14 -8.87
CA ALA A 224 6.91 -15.15 -9.58
C ALA A 224 8.24 -14.90 -8.87
N PHE A 225 8.19 -14.62 -7.57
CA PHE A 225 9.37 -14.30 -6.75
C PHE A 225 10.40 -15.43 -6.74
N LEU A 226 9.97 -16.64 -6.34
CA LEU A 226 10.88 -17.78 -6.19
C LEU A 226 11.47 -18.25 -7.52
N SER A 227 10.70 -18.16 -8.62
CA SER A 227 11.20 -18.56 -9.94
C SER A 227 12.30 -17.62 -10.42
N ALA A 228 12.17 -16.32 -10.17
CA ALA A 228 13.17 -15.34 -10.55
C ALA A 228 14.44 -15.45 -9.70
N GLU A 229 14.31 -15.57 -8.38
CA GLU A 229 15.47 -15.77 -7.48
C GLU A 229 16.29 -17.01 -7.85
N ARG A 230 15.63 -18.14 -8.15
CA ARG A 230 16.31 -19.38 -8.59
C ARG A 230 17.07 -19.24 -9.91
N LEU A 231 16.66 -18.31 -10.77
CA LEU A 231 17.28 -18.03 -12.06
C LEU A 231 18.28 -16.85 -11.98
N GLY A 232 18.57 -16.33 -10.78
CA GLY A 232 19.46 -15.19 -10.57
C GLY A 232 18.90 -13.85 -11.08
N ALA A 233 17.58 -13.77 -11.28
CA ALA A 233 16.86 -12.56 -11.66
C ALA A 233 16.20 -11.92 -10.44
N SER A 234 15.74 -10.67 -10.55
CA SER A 234 15.09 -9.97 -9.43
C SER A 234 13.68 -10.52 -9.13
N GLY A 235 13.51 -11.19 -7.98
CA GLY A 235 12.21 -11.67 -7.50
C GLY A 235 11.18 -10.56 -7.32
N VAL A 236 11.64 -9.39 -6.89
CA VAL A 236 10.83 -8.18 -6.69
C VAL A 236 10.25 -7.69 -8.02
N ILE A 237 11.08 -7.51 -9.05
CA ILE A 237 10.63 -7.08 -10.39
C ILE A 237 9.69 -8.13 -11.00
N ALA A 238 9.98 -9.42 -10.84
CA ALA A 238 9.12 -10.49 -11.34
C ALA A 238 7.72 -10.44 -10.72
N THR A 239 7.65 -10.20 -9.41
CA THR A 239 6.39 -10.10 -8.67
C THR A 239 5.56 -8.90 -9.12
N VAL A 240 6.19 -7.72 -9.27
CA VAL A 240 5.55 -6.50 -9.77
C VAL A 240 5.08 -6.69 -11.21
N ALA A 241 5.91 -7.28 -12.08
CA ALA A 241 5.56 -7.55 -13.47
C ALA A 241 4.38 -8.51 -13.60
N ALA A 242 4.34 -9.59 -12.80
CA ALA A 242 3.21 -10.51 -12.76
C ALA A 242 1.93 -9.81 -12.28
N GLY A 243 2.01 -8.98 -11.23
CA GLY A 243 0.90 -8.18 -10.73
C GLY A 243 0.34 -7.21 -11.76
N LEU A 244 1.19 -6.41 -12.41
CA LEU A 244 0.79 -5.46 -13.45
C LEU A 244 0.13 -6.18 -14.65
N TYR A 245 0.69 -7.32 -15.08
CA TYR A 245 0.16 -8.10 -16.19
C TYR A 245 -1.23 -8.66 -15.89
N LEU A 246 -1.41 -9.29 -14.73
CA LEU A 246 -2.70 -9.86 -14.32
C LEU A 246 -3.73 -8.78 -13.99
N GLY A 247 -3.30 -7.67 -13.38
CA GLY A 247 -4.13 -6.51 -13.08
C GLY A 247 -4.74 -5.89 -14.35
N HIS A 248 -3.98 -5.85 -15.45
CA HIS A 248 -4.47 -5.40 -16.75
C HIS A 248 -5.58 -6.30 -17.32
N LEU A 249 -5.52 -7.60 -17.05
CA LEU A 249 -6.47 -8.59 -17.56
C LEU A 249 -7.66 -8.83 -16.62
N ARG A 250 -7.70 -8.22 -15.43
CA ARG A 250 -8.68 -8.51 -14.36
C ARG A 250 -10.14 -8.52 -14.79
N SER A 251 -10.54 -7.61 -15.68
CA SER A 251 -11.93 -7.47 -16.14
C SER A 251 -12.33 -8.54 -17.16
N ARG A 252 -11.35 -9.19 -17.79
CA ARG A 252 -11.56 -10.25 -18.78
C ARG A 252 -11.52 -11.64 -18.17
N ILE A 253 -10.71 -11.83 -17.13
CA ILE A 253 -10.41 -13.17 -16.59
C ILE A 253 -11.10 -13.50 -15.27
N MET A 254 -11.55 -12.51 -14.49
CA MET A 254 -12.16 -12.76 -13.17
C MET A 254 -13.68 -12.59 -13.21
N GLY A 255 -14.41 -13.56 -12.64
CA GLY A 255 -15.85 -13.45 -12.36
C GLY A 255 -16.19 -12.34 -11.35
N ALA A 256 -17.46 -11.95 -11.25
CA ALA A 256 -17.88 -10.88 -10.32
C ALA A 256 -17.60 -11.24 -8.84
N ASP A 257 -17.92 -12.47 -8.44
CA ASP A 257 -17.74 -12.94 -7.07
C ASP A 257 -16.27 -13.04 -6.69
N ALA A 258 -15.43 -13.57 -7.58
CA ALA A 258 -13.98 -13.62 -7.37
C ALA A 258 -13.36 -12.22 -7.23
N ARG A 259 -13.89 -11.20 -7.93
CA ARG A 259 -13.43 -9.81 -7.77
C ARG A 259 -13.81 -9.21 -6.42
N LEU A 260 -15.02 -9.49 -5.93
CA LEU A 260 -15.51 -8.98 -4.65
C LEU A 260 -14.81 -9.69 -3.48
N THR A 261 -14.87 -11.03 -3.45
CA THR A 261 -14.27 -11.85 -2.40
C THR A 261 -12.75 -11.74 -2.42
N GLY A 262 -12.14 -11.77 -3.61
CA GLY A 262 -10.69 -11.63 -3.75
C GLY A 262 -10.18 -10.29 -3.22
N ARG A 263 -10.89 -9.18 -3.47
CA ARG A 263 -10.53 -7.88 -2.90
C ARG A 263 -10.54 -7.92 -1.37
N ALA A 264 -11.61 -8.44 -0.76
CA ALA A 264 -11.72 -8.51 0.70
C ALA A 264 -10.62 -9.38 1.34
N VAL A 265 -10.29 -10.52 0.72
CA VAL A 265 -9.19 -11.39 1.18
C VAL A 265 -7.86 -10.65 1.11
N TRP A 266 -7.57 -9.99 0.00
CA TRP A 266 -6.33 -9.24 -0.17
C TRP A 266 -6.20 -8.04 0.77
N GLU A 267 -7.28 -7.30 1.00
CA GLU A 267 -7.33 -6.21 1.98
C GLU A 267 -7.02 -6.74 3.39
N THR A 268 -7.59 -7.89 3.76
CA THR A 268 -7.35 -8.53 5.05
C THR A 268 -5.90 -9.00 5.19
N ILE A 269 -5.34 -9.68 4.19
CA ILE A 269 -3.95 -10.15 4.21
C ILE A 269 -2.98 -8.97 4.26
N THR A 270 -3.19 -7.95 3.43
CA THR A 270 -2.37 -6.74 3.41
C THR A 270 -2.41 -6.04 4.76
N PHE A 271 -3.60 -5.93 5.35
CA PHE A 271 -3.79 -5.38 6.69
C PHE A 271 -3.01 -6.17 7.77
N LEU A 272 -3.09 -7.50 7.75
CA LEU A 272 -2.38 -8.35 8.71
C LEU A 272 -0.86 -8.27 8.52
N LEU A 273 -0.37 -8.36 7.29
CA LEU A 273 1.07 -8.28 6.97
C LEU A 273 1.64 -6.92 7.37
N ASN A 274 1.01 -5.83 6.95
CA ASN A 274 1.44 -4.48 7.32
C ASN A 274 1.35 -4.28 8.83
N GLY A 275 0.25 -4.73 9.45
CA GLY A 275 0.04 -4.59 10.88
C GLY A 275 1.11 -5.31 11.69
N PHE A 276 1.43 -6.54 11.29
CA PHE A 276 2.53 -7.32 11.83
C PHE A 276 3.86 -6.58 11.73
N VAL A 277 4.23 -6.12 10.53
CA VAL A 277 5.53 -5.47 10.31
C VAL A 277 5.66 -4.15 11.08
N PHE A 278 4.64 -3.31 11.09
CA PHE A 278 4.69 -2.05 11.84
C PHE A 278 4.78 -2.30 13.34
N LEU A 279 4.06 -3.30 13.86
CA LEU A 279 4.14 -3.64 15.27
C LEU A 279 5.52 -4.20 15.66
N VAL A 280 6.09 -5.09 14.83
CA VAL A 280 7.45 -5.62 15.00
C VAL A 280 8.49 -4.51 14.96
N THR A 281 8.41 -3.60 13.98
CA THR A 281 9.29 -2.41 13.89
C THR A 281 9.31 -1.65 15.22
N GLY A 282 8.14 -1.38 15.78
CA GLY A 282 8.02 -0.67 17.06
C GLY A 282 8.62 -1.45 18.23
N LEU A 283 8.37 -2.76 18.27
CA LEU A 283 8.85 -3.65 19.33
C LEU A 283 10.37 -3.82 19.33
N GLU A 284 10.99 -3.82 18.15
CA GLU A 284 12.42 -4.11 18.00
C GLU A 284 13.31 -2.95 18.47
N VAL A 285 12.83 -1.71 18.38
CA VAL A 285 13.59 -0.50 18.75
C VAL A 285 14.04 -0.54 20.23
N PRO A 286 13.17 -0.67 21.24
CA PRO A 286 13.60 -0.68 22.64
C PRO A 286 14.47 -1.89 22.98
N LEU A 287 14.19 -3.04 22.37
CA LEU A 287 14.92 -4.28 22.61
C LEU A 287 16.38 -4.17 22.16
N LEU A 288 16.62 -3.58 20.98
CA LEU A 288 17.98 -3.34 20.48
C LEU A 288 18.72 -2.24 21.23
N LEU A 289 18.02 -1.18 21.66
CA LEU A 289 18.65 -0.10 22.44
C LEU A 289 19.10 -0.58 23.82
N ARG A 290 18.39 -1.54 24.43
CA ARG A 290 18.75 -2.14 25.73
C ARG A 290 20.02 -2.99 25.68
N SER A 291 20.33 -3.60 24.53
CA SER A 291 21.54 -4.40 24.38
C SER A 291 22.82 -3.59 24.19
N LEU A 292 22.73 -2.26 24.06
CA LEU A 292 23.87 -1.38 23.80
C LEU A 292 24.20 -0.47 24.98
N ALA A 293 25.47 -0.05 25.03
CA ALA A 293 25.88 1.03 25.93
C ALA A 293 25.09 2.32 25.62
N PRO A 294 24.57 3.04 26.63
CA PRO A 294 23.73 4.21 26.42
C PRO A 294 24.35 5.29 25.52
N ALA A 295 25.67 5.53 25.63
CA ALA A 295 26.37 6.50 24.80
C ALA A 295 26.40 6.11 23.32
N LEU A 296 26.59 4.83 23.01
CA LEU A 296 26.58 4.32 21.65
C LEU A 296 25.16 4.37 21.06
N ALA A 297 24.16 3.96 21.86
CA ALA A 297 22.76 4.04 21.49
C ALA A 297 22.34 5.48 21.11
N MET A 298 22.64 6.46 21.97
CA MET A 298 22.37 7.88 21.68
C MET A 298 23.08 8.37 20.41
N ARG A 299 24.33 7.96 20.20
CA ARG A 299 25.08 8.33 18.97
C ARG A 299 24.40 7.77 17.73
N LEU A 300 24.03 6.49 17.72
CA LEU A 300 23.40 5.85 16.56
C LEU A 300 22.01 6.43 16.27
N VAL A 301 21.23 6.73 17.30
CA VAL A 301 19.95 7.44 17.15
C VAL A 301 20.17 8.85 16.57
N GLY A 302 21.18 9.58 17.05
CA GLY A 302 21.55 10.88 16.49
C GLY A 302 21.92 10.81 15.00
N ILE A 303 22.65 9.77 14.60
CA ILE A 303 22.98 9.50 13.19
C ILE A 303 21.71 9.18 12.39
N GLY A 304 20.80 8.36 12.93
CA GLY A 304 19.51 8.07 12.30
C GLY A 304 18.64 9.31 12.08
N ILE A 305 18.62 10.24 13.04
CA ILE A 305 17.94 11.53 12.88
C ILE A 305 18.62 12.36 11.78
N ALA A 306 19.95 12.45 11.77
CA ALA A 306 20.68 13.18 10.74
C ALA A 306 20.41 12.61 9.33
N VAL A 307 20.43 11.29 9.17
CA VAL A 307 20.07 10.61 7.92
C VAL A 307 18.62 10.94 7.54
N SER A 308 17.68 10.89 8.49
CA SER A 308 16.27 11.23 8.23
C SER A 308 16.09 12.65 7.70
N LEU A 309 16.78 13.63 8.30
CA LEU A 309 16.72 15.02 7.85
C LEU A 309 17.27 15.18 6.42
N VAL A 310 18.37 14.49 6.11
CA VAL A 310 18.96 14.50 4.76
C VAL A 310 17.99 13.88 3.75
N LEU A 311 17.36 12.76 4.10
CA LEU A 311 16.37 12.12 3.25
C LEU A 311 15.16 13.02 2.97
N ILE A 312 14.67 13.75 3.98
CA ILE A 312 13.58 14.73 3.82
C ILE A 312 14.04 15.88 2.92
N LEU A 313 15.24 16.39 3.11
CA LEU A 313 15.80 17.48 2.32
C LEU A 313 15.97 17.09 0.86
N VAL A 314 16.61 15.94 0.58
CA VAL A 314 16.82 15.44 -0.79
C VAL A 314 15.48 15.25 -1.50
N ARG A 315 14.49 14.64 -0.83
CA ARG A 315 13.15 14.47 -1.38
C ARG A 315 12.48 15.81 -1.68
N THR A 316 12.58 16.78 -0.77
CA THR A 316 12.00 18.12 -0.96
C THR A 316 12.64 18.83 -2.13
N LEU A 317 13.98 18.89 -2.20
CA LEU A 317 14.69 19.52 -3.30
C LEU A 317 14.37 18.87 -4.65
N TRP A 318 14.34 17.54 -4.69
CA TRP A 318 14.05 16.80 -5.93
C TRP A 318 12.63 17.06 -6.43
N ILE A 319 11.62 16.97 -5.57
CA ILE A 319 10.22 17.17 -5.95
C ILE A 319 9.97 18.61 -6.39
N PHE A 320 10.57 19.59 -5.72
CA PHE A 320 10.49 20.97 -6.20
C PHE A 320 11.16 21.14 -7.58
N ALA A 321 12.30 20.51 -7.80
CA ALA A 321 13.01 20.56 -9.07
C ALA A 321 12.27 19.86 -10.23
N THR A 322 11.58 18.75 -9.96
CA THR A 322 10.95 17.91 -11.00
C THR A 322 9.46 18.16 -11.18
N VAL A 323 8.76 18.65 -10.15
CA VAL A 323 7.32 18.88 -10.17
C VAL A 323 6.98 20.37 -10.20
N ALA A 324 7.50 21.16 -9.27
CA ALA A 324 7.11 22.57 -9.14
C ALA A 324 7.75 23.46 -10.21
N VAL A 325 9.08 23.38 -10.38
CA VAL A 325 9.85 24.24 -11.30
C VAL A 325 9.39 24.11 -12.76
N PRO A 326 9.19 22.89 -13.32
CA PRO A 326 8.74 22.76 -14.71
C PRO A 326 7.32 23.32 -14.95
N GLN A 327 6.44 23.24 -13.95
CA GLN A 327 5.08 23.77 -14.03
C GLN A 327 5.05 25.31 -13.94
N LEU A 328 5.89 25.88 -13.07
CA LEU A 328 6.08 27.33 -12.94
C LEU A 328 6.69 27.97 -14.20
N ILE A 329 7.65 27.29 -14.84
CA ILE A 329 8.36 27.82 -16.01
C ILE A 329 7.56 27.61 -17.31
N ARG A 330 6.89 26.47 -17.49
CA ARG A 330 6.22 26.12 -18.76
C ARG A 330 4.76 26.59 -18.86
N GLY A 331 4.21 27.23 -17.83
CA GLY A 331 2.81 27.69 -17.82
C GLY A 331 1.76 26.58 -17.99
N ARG A 332 2.16 25.31 -17.78
CA ARG A 332 1.26 24.16 -17.85
C ARG A 332 0.41 24.12 -16.58
N ASN A 333 -0.77 24.73 -16.64
CA ASN A 333 -1.80 24.71 -15.58
C ASN A 333 -2.52 23.34 -15.51
N ASP A 334 -1.80 22.23 -15.57
CA ASP A 334 -2.41 20.89 -15.50
C ASP A 334 -2.80 20.50 -14.05
N ALA A 335 -2.49 21.34 -13.05
CA ALA A 335 -2.89 21.12 -11.66
C ALA A 335 -3.07 22.46 -10.92
N PRO A 336 -4.21 22.69 -10.24
CA PRO A 336 -4.36 23.81 -9.32
C PRO A 336 -3.33 23.70 -8.17
N ARG A 337 -2.67 24.81 -7.82
CA ARG A 337 -1.72 24.96 -6.70
C ARG A 337 -0.49 24.01 -6.74
N PRO A 338 0.43 24.19 -7.72
CA PRO A 338 1.58 23.30 -7.91
C PRO A 338 2.52 23.22 -6.69
N VAL A 339 2.70 24.33 -5.97
CA VAL A 339 3.56 24.40 -4.77
C VAL A 339 2.97 23.61 -3.60
N ALA A 340 1.65 23.69 -3.39
CA ALA A 340 0.98 22.97 -2.31
C ALA A 340 1.06 21.45 -2.57
N ASN A 341 0.82 21.03 -3.81
CA ASN A 341 0.92 19.63 -4.22
C ASN A 341 2.36 19.10 -4.04
N ALA A 342 3.37 19.89 -4.43
CA ALA A 342 4.77 19.55 -4.25
C ALA A 342 5.16 19.40 -2.76
N LEU A 343 4.66 20.28 -1.89
CA LEU A 343 4.90 20.20 -0.44
C LEU A 343 4.29 18.95 0.19
N VAL A 344 3.05 18.60 -0.18
CA VAL A 344 2.42 17.37 0.33
C VAL A 344 3.16 16.14 -0.19
N LEU A 345 3.52 16.11 -1.47
CA LEU A 345 4.26 14.99 -2.07
C LEU A 345 5.65 14.82 -1.44
N SER A 346 6.33 15.93 -1.11
CA SER A 346 7.63 15.88 -0.45
C SER A 346 7.53 15.43 1.01
N TRP A 347 6.48 15.86 1.72
CA TRP A 347 6.27 15.49 3.11
C TRP A 347 5.71 14.07 3.29
N ALA A 348 5.07 13.50 2.27
CA ALA A 348 4.46 12.17 2.29
C ALA A 348 5.45 11.00 2.19
N GLY A 349 6.77 11.24 2.13
CA GLY A 349 7.79 10.19 2.02
C GLY A 349 8.14 9.50 3.33
N MET A 350 7.18 8.89 4.03
CA MET A 350 7.43 8.09 5.23
C MET A 350 8.20 6.81 4.87
N ARG A 351 9.03 6.22 5.75
CA ARG A 351 9.66 4.91 5.52
C ARG A 351 8.89 3.83 6.26
N GLY A 352 8.97 2.59 5.80
CA GLY A 352 8.18 1.52 6.41
C GLY A 352 8.65 0.11 6.09
N VAL A 353 7.73 -0.73 5.64
CA VAL A 353 7.84 -2.19 5.70
C VAL A 353 9.07 -2.74 4.99
N VAL A 354 9.34 -2.27 3.77
CA VAL A 354 10.45 -2.76 2.94
C VAL A 354 11.81 -2.38 3.53
N SER A 355 11.93 -1.19 4.13
CA SER A 355 13.14 -0.77 4.84
C SER A 355 13.43 -1.66 6.06
N LEU A 356 12.40 -2.05 6.81
CA LEU A 356 12.60 -2.99 7.92
C LEU A 356 13.08 -4.36 7.40
N ALA A 357 12.38 -4.91 6.42
CA ALA A 357 12.72 -6.20 5.82
C ALA A 357 14.19 -6.23 5.37
N ALA A 358 14.61 -5.21 4.62
CA ALA A 358 15.98 -5.08 4.12
C ALA A 358 17.03 -4.78 5.20
N ALA A 359 16.65 -4.21 6.35
CA ALA A 359 17.57 -4.06 7.48
C ALA A 359 17.80 -5.39 8.20
N LEU A 360 16.73 -6.16 8.44
CA LEU A 360 16.81 -7.45 9.10
C LEU A 360 17.53 -8.48 8.24
N ALA A 361 17.36 -8.39 6.92
CA ALA A 361 18.06 -9.10 5.86
C ALA A 361 19.58 -9.10 5.91
N LEU A 362 20.17 -8.11 6.58
CA LEU A 362 21.62 -7.95 6.57
C LEU A 362 22.27 -9.25 7.05
N PRO A 363 23.20 -9.83 6.25
CA PRO A 363 23.86 -11.07 6.60
C PRO A 363 24.42 -11.00 8.01
N THR A 364 24.29 -12.07 8.77
CA THR A 364 24.86 -12.13 10.12
C THR A 364 26.38 -12.33 10.08
N SER A 365 26.88 -12.96 9.02
CA SER A 365 28.30 -13.25 8.80
C SER A 365 28.71 -13.05 7.35
N LEU A 366 29.98 -12.71 7.14
CA LEU A 366 30.66 -12.77 5.85
C LEU A 366 31.01 -14.22 5.53
N PRO A 367 31.07 -14.62 4.24
CA PRO A 367 31.50 -15.97 3.84
C PRO A 367 32.90 -16.35 4.33
N ALA A 368 33.74 -15.36 4.64
CA ALA A 368 35.07 -15.54 5.23
C ALA A 368 35.05 -15.82 6.76
N GLY A 369 33.88 -15.97 7.39
CA GLY A 369 33.74 -16.38 8.80
C GLY A 369 33.77 -15.27 9.84
N GLY A 370 33.63 -13.99 9.46
CA GLY A 370 33.56 -12.84 10.37
C GLY A 370 32.15 -12.23 10.47
N PRO A 371 31.83 -11.47 11.54
CA PRO A 371 30.55 -10.77 11.66
C PRO A 371 30.39 -9.70 10.57
N PHE A 372 29.16 -9.50 10.08
CA PHE A 372 28.93 -8.44 9.09
C PHE A 372 29.25 -7.06 9.65
N PRO A 373 30.01 -6.20 8.93
CA PRO A 373 30.49 -4.95 9.49
C PRO A 373 29.35 -4.02 9.85
N ALA A 374 29.35 -3.52 11.09
CA ALA A 374 28.41 -2.52 11.59
C ALA A 374 26.91 -2.88 11.48
N ARG A 375 26.55 -4.18 11.39
CA ARG A 375 25.14 -4.62 11.24
C ARG A 375 24.19 -3.97 12.24
N GLU A 376 24.52 -4.01 13.53
CA GLU A 376 23.68 -3.42 14.58
C GLU A 376 23.48 -1.92 14.40
N ALA A 377 24.55 -1.21 14.00
CA ALA A 377 24.47 0.21 13.70
C ALA A 377 23.54 0.49 12.51
N LEU A 378 23.60 -0.32 11.46
CA LEU A 378 22.70 -0.20 10.30
C LEU A 378 21.24 -0.42 10.70
N VAL A 379 20.95 -1.48 11.47
CA VAL A 379 19.58 -1.78 11.92
C VAL A 379 19.04 -0.65 12.79
N ILE A 380 19.80 -0.15 13.75
CA ILE A 380 19.35 0.95 14.63
C ILE A 380 19.15 2.25 13.87
N VAL A 381 20.06 2.59 12.95
CA VAL A 381 19.91 3.78 12.10
C VAL A 381 18.66 3.64 11.24
N THR A 382 18.42 2.49 10.59
CA THR A 382 17.21 2.25 9.81
C THR A 382 15.95 2.35 10.66
N LEU A 383 15.90 1.68 11.80
CA LEU A 383 14.74 1.73 12.70
C LEU A 383 14.48 3.15 13.19
N THR A 384 15.52 3.90 13.52
CA THR A 384 15.40 5.32 13.88
C THR A 384 14.82 6.12 12.71
N VAL A 385 15.27 5.89 11.48
CA VAL A 385 14.73 6.54 10.29
C VAL A 385 13.26 6.19 10.07
N ILE A 386 12.88 4.92 10.21
CA ILE A 386 11.48 4.48 10.07
C ILE A 386 10.61 5.15 11.14
N VAL A 387 10.98 5.08 12.42
CA VAL A 387 10.22 5.69 13.52
C VAL A 387 10.13 7.21 13.35
N PHE A 388 11.25 7.88 13.06
CA PHE A 388 11.29 9.33 12.91
C PHE A 388 10.42 9.81 11.74
N THR A 389 10.50 9.14 10.60
CA THR A 389 9.76 9.55 9.40
C THR A 389 8.30 9.15 9.50
N LEU A 390 7.98 7.93 9.91
CA LEU A 390 6.59 7.45 10.03
C LEU A 390 5.83 8.19 11.14
N VAL A 391 6.41 8.33 12.33
CA VAL A 391 5.74 9.03 13.45
C VAL A 391 5.81 10.53 13.26
N GLY A 392 6.99 11.07 12.94
CA GLY A 392 7.18 12.52 12.76
C GLY A 392 6.44 13.07 11.55
N GLN A 393 6.70 12.56 10.34
CA GLN A 393 6.03 13.05 9.13
C GLN A 393 4.56 12.60 9.11
N GLY A 394 4.25 11.38 9.57
CA GLY A 394 2.87 10.88 9.56
C GLY A 394 1.92 11.63 10.50
N LEU A 395 2.37 12.07 11.68
CA LEU A 395 1.54 12.89 12.58
C LEU A 395 1.40 14.34 12.10
N THR A 396 2.39 14.85 11.37
CA THR A 396 2.40 16.25 10.90
C THR A 396 1.77 16.44 9.52
N LEU A 397 1.71 15.39 8.68
CA LEU A 397 1.11 15.42 7.35
C LEU A 397 -0.38 15.86 7.38
N PRO A 398 -1.24 15.36 8.29
CA PRO A 398 -2.62 15.83 8.40
C PRO A 398 -2.75 17.33 8.64
N TRP A 399 -1.87 17.88 9.50
CA TRP A 399 -1.83 19.31 9.78
C TRP A 399 -1.42 20.10 8.53
N LEU A 400 -0.39 19.65 7.82
CA LEU A 400 0.09 20.28 6.58
C LEU A 400 -1.00 20.31 5.50
N ILE A 401 -1.71 19.20 5.28
CA ILE A 401 -2.80 19.10 4.30
C ILE A 401 -3.92 20.10 4.62
N ARG A 402 -4.33 20.19 5.90
CA ARG A 402 -5.35 21.14 6.34
C ARG A 402 -4.90 22.59 6.20
N ALA A 403 -3.66 22.89 6.55
CA ALA A 403 -3.09 24.23 6.42
C ALA A 403 -3.05 24.70 4.96
N LEU A 404 -2.72 23.80 4.03
CA LEU A 404 -2.65 24.09 2.60
C LEU A 404 -4.02 24.07 1.90
N ARG A 405 -5.11 23.73 2.62
CA ARG A 405 -6.48 23.59 2.08
C ARG A 405 -6.53 22.74 0.80
N LEU A 406 -5.76 21.65 0.79
CA LEU A 406 -5.78 20.62 -0.24
C LEU A 406 -6.88 19.61 0.11
N GLY A 407 -8.12 19.96 -0.16
CA GLY A 407 -9.29 19.15 0.16
C GLY A 407 -10.36 19.27 -0.91
N ALA A 408 -10.76 18.12 -1.45
CA ALA A 408 -11.86 17.86 -2.38
C ALA A 408 -11.90 18.74 -3.64
N ASP A 409 -10.90 18.56 -4.51
CA ASP A 409 -10.92 19.06 -5.89
C ASP A 409 -12.23 18.66 -6.60
N VAL A 410 -12.93 19.68 -7.08
CA VAL A 410 -14.14 19.64 -7.92
C VAL A 410 -13.96 18.79 -9.19
N GLU A 411 -12.72 18.56 -9.63
CA GLU A 411 -12.39 17.82 -10.87
C GLU A 411 -12.57 16.30 -10.81
N VAL A 412 -12.35 15.64 -9.67
CA VAL A 412 -12.56 14.17 -9.57
C VAL A 412 -14.05 13.86 -9.50
N ARG A 413 -14.82 14.70 -8.80
CA ARG A 413 -16.29 14.60 -8.77
C ARG A 413 -16.89 14.84 -10.16
N GLY A 414 -16.37 15.79 -10.94
CA GLY A 414 -16.83 16.02 -12.33
C GLY A 414 -16.62 14.83 -13.26
N HIS A 415 -15.48 14.12 -13.17
CA HIS A 415 -15.23 12.95 -14.00
C HIS A 415 -16.06 11.72 -13.59
N ASP A 416 -16.23 11.46 -12.29
CA ASP A 416 -17.07 10.35 -11.81
C ASP A 416 -18.56 10.63 -12.10
N ALA A 417 -19.03 11.85 -11.86
CA ALA A 417 -20.41 12.26 -12.17
C ALA A 417 -20.71 12.14 -13.68
N SER A 418 -19.82 12.60 -14.56
CA SER A 418 -20.02 12.46 -16.01
C SER A 418 -20.00 11.00 -16.49
N ALA A 419 -19.17 10.14 -15.89
CA ALA A 419 -19.16 8.71 -16.18
C ALA A 419 -20.45 8.03 -15.69
N ARG A 420 -20.88 8.31 -14.45
CA ARG A 420 -22.14 7.83 -13.88
C ARG A 420 -23.33 8.29 -14.71
N GLN A 421 -23.36 9.56 -15.11
CA GLN A 421 -24.40 10.10 -15.97
C GLN A 421 -24.49 9.32 -17.30
N ARG A 422 -23.36 9.09 -17.97
CA ARG A 422 -23.35 8.27 -19.20
C ARG A 422 -23.81 6.83 -18.99
N LEU A 423 -23.50 6.23 -17.84
CA LEU A 423 -23.99 4.88 -17.50
C LEU A 423 -25.50 4.88 -17.27
N LEU A 424 -26.03 5.88 -16.56
CA LEU A 424 -27.46 6.04 -16.31
C LEU A 424 -28.21 6.32 -17.61
N GLU A 425 -27.70 7.21 -18.47
CA GLU A 425 -28.24 7.46 -19.82
C GLU A 425 -28.27 6.19 -20.68
N ALA A 426 -27.21 5.39 -20.64
CA ALA A 426 -27.16 4.12 -21.37
C ALA A 426 -28.19 3.11 -20.83
N ALA A 427 -28.36 3.03 -19.51
CA ALA A 427 -29.36 2.17 -18.88
C ALA A 427 -30.78 2.62 -19.23
N THR A 428 -31.10 3.91 -19.09
CA THR A 428 -32.42 4.46 -19.44
C THR A 428 -32.75 4.27 -20.91
N ARG A 429 -31.78 4.47 -21.81
CA ARG A 429 -31.94 4.19 -23.24
C ARG A 429 -32.25 2.72 -23.49
N ARG A 430 -31.51 1.81 -22.82
CA ARG A 430 -31.75 0.38 -22.95
C ARG A 430 -33.12 -0.04 -22.44
N ILE A 431 -33.61 0.56 -21.34
CA ILE A 431 -34.96 0.33 -20.83
C ILE A 431 -36.01 0.76 -21.87
N HIS A 432 -35.82 1.91 -22.53
CA HIS A 432 -36.70 2.37 -23.61
C HIS A 432 -36.79 1.37 -24.78
N GLU A 433 -35.66 0.78 -25.17
CA GLU A 433 -35.61 -0.25 -26.22
C GLU A 433 -36.31 -1.56 -25.82
N LEU A 434 -36.49 -1.84 -24.52
CA LEU A 434 -37.10 -3.08 -24.02
C LEU A 434 -38.64 -3.03 -23.97
N TYR A 435 -39.26 -1.84 -23.91
CA TYR A 435 -40.72 -1.69 -23.95
C TYR A 435 -41.41 -2.41 -25.12
N PRO A 436 -40.94 -2.31 -26.38
CA PRO A 436 -41.55 -3.03 -27.49
C PRO A 436 -41.25 -4.54 -27.48
N VAL A 437 -40.15 -4.98 -26.85
CA VAL A 437 -39.75 -6.39 -26.81
C VAL A 437 -40.53 -7.14 -25.73
N TRP A 438 -40.79 -6.51 -24.57
CA TRP A 438 -41.43 -7.12 -23.39
C TRP A 438 -42.69 -6.34 -22.96
N PRO A 439 -43.73 -6.24 -23.81
CA PRO A 439 -44.89 -5.37 -23.56
C PRO A 439 -45.70 -5.77 -22.32
N GLY A 440 -45.67 -7.03 -21.90
CA GLY A 440 -46.35 -7.51 -20.69
C GLY A 440 -45.66 -7.12 -19.37
N HIS A 441 -44.43 -6.63 -19.41
CA HIS A 441 -43.63 -6.28 -18.23
C HIS A 441 -43.49 -4.76 -18.04
N ARG A 442 -44.42 -3.96 -18.61
CA ARG A 442 -44.44 -2.50 -18.46
C ARG A 442 -44.29 -2.01 -17.01
N PRO A 443 -45.01 -2.57 -16.01
CA PRO A 443 -44.85 -2.12 -14.62
C PRO A 443 -43.43 -2.29 -14.06
N LEU A 444 -42.71 -3.33 -14.48
CA LEU A 444 -41.30 -3.54 -14.10
C LEU A 444 -40.39 -2.53 -14.82
N LEU A 445 -40.61 -2.31 -16.11
CA LEU A 445 -39.84 -1.35 -16.90
C LEU A 445 -40.04 0.08 -16.41
N ASP A 446 -41.26 0.44 -16.01
CA ASP A 446 -41.60 1.75 -15.43
C ASP A 446 -40.89 1.95 -14.08
N ARG A 447 -40.92 0.95 -13.19
CA ARG A 447 -40.21 1.01 -11.90
C ARG A 447 -38.70 1.13 -12.08
N LEU A 448 -38.13 0.39 -13.04
CA LEU A 448 -36.71 0.50 -13.38
C LEU A 448 -36.41 1.91 -13.93
N ARG A 449 -37.21 2.41 -14.86
CA ARG A 449 -37.05 3.76 -15.41
C ARG A 449 -37.05 4.82 -14.30
N GLU A 450 -38.04 4.81 -13.42
CA GLU A 450 -38.12 5.72 -12.26
C GLU A 450 -36.89 5.60 -11.35
N THR A 451 -36.42 4.38 -11.09
CA THR A 451 -35.22 4.15 -10.27
C THR A 451 -33.96 4.78 -10.91
N TYR A 452 -33.79 4.63 -12.23
CA TYR A 452 -32.63 5.17 -12.95
C TYR A 452 -32.74 6.69 -13.18
N GLU A 453 -33.95 7.22 -13.38
CA GLU A 453 -34.23 8.67 -13.45
C GLU A 453 -33.95 9.35 -12.11
N HIS A 454 -34.45 8.81 -11.00
CA HIS A 454 -34.16 9.31 -9.66
C HIS A 454 -32.65 9.30 -9.35
N ARG A 455 -31.92 8.28 -9.80
CA ARG A 455 -30.45 8.23 -9.70
C ARG A 455 -29.78 9.31 -10.56
N ALA A 456 -30.30 9.60 -11.74
CA ALA A 456 -29.75 10.61 -12.64
C ALA A 456 -29.93 12.01 -12.06
N GLU A 457 -31.13 12.33 -11.57
CA GLU A 457 -31.41 13.58 -10.86
C GLU A 457 -30.47 13.77 -9.66
N HIS A 458 -30.21 12.71 -8.89
CA HIS A 458 -29.29 12.79 -7.76
C HIS A 458 -27.83 13.07 -8.18
N VAL A 459 -27.37 12.50 -9.30
CA VAL A 459 -26.03 12.80 -9.85
C VAL A 459 -25.95 14.22 -10.42
N GLU A 460 -27.05 14.74 -10.96
CA GLU A 460 -27.14 16.11 -11.49
C GLU A 460 -27.16 17.15 -10.38
N ARG A 461 -27.93 16.96 -9.31
CA ARG A 461 -27.92 17.86 -8.15
C ARG A 461 -26.56 17.88 -7.43
N GLN A 462 -25.90 16.73 -7.31
CA GLN A 462 -24.50 16.62 -6.81
C GLN A 462 -23.50 17.47 -7.61
N ARG A 463 -23.81 17.81 -8.86
CA ARG A 463 -22.98 18.65 -9.72
C ARG A 463 -23.25 20.14 -9.50
N GLU A 464 -24.46 20.51 -9.09
CA GLU A 464 -24.94 21.90 -9.00
C GLU A 464 -24.69 22.53 -7.62
N ASP A 465 -24.89 21.81 -6.51
CA ASP A 465 -24.66 22.36 -5.15
C ASP A 465 -24.04 21.36 -4.15
N PRO A 466 -22.69 21.29 -4.07
CA PRO A 466 -21.99 20.26 -3.32
C PRO A 466 -21.90 20.51 -1.80
N ALA A 467 -22.65 21.45 -1.21
CA ALA A 467 -22.49 21.87 0.17
C ALA A 467 -23.79 21.78 1.03
N SER A 468 -23.77 20.83 1.97
CA SER A 468 -24.52 20.77 3.24
C SER A 468 -25.99 20.32 3.30
N GLU A 469 -26.83 20.54 2.29
CA GLU A 469 -28.22 20.04 2.32
C GLU A 469 -28.33 18.59 1.83
N GLU A 470 -27.56 18.23 0.79
CA GLU A 470 -27.57 16.88 0.20
C GLU A 470 -26.86 15.82 1.06
N ASP A 471 -25.75 16.18 1.73
CA ASP A 471 -25.06 15.26 2.64
C ASP A 471 -26.00 14.85 3.79
N ARG A 472 -26.88 15.75 4.23
CA ARG A 472 -27.92 15.44 5.22
C ARG A 472 -28.97 14.48 4.67
N GLU A 473 -29.52 14.75 3.50
CA GLU A 473 -30.54 13.88 2.88
C GLU A 473 -29.99 12.47 2.59
N LEU A 474 -28.73 12.35 2.15
CA LEU A 474 -28.04 11.07 1.97
C LEU A 474 -27.81 10.32 3.28
N ILE A 475 -27.44 11.03 4.35
CA ILE A 475 -27.29 10.45 5.69
C ILE A 475 -28.65 9.98 6.21
N GLU A 476 -29.69 10.82 6.11
CA GLU A 476 -31.05 10.51 6.54
C GLU A 476 -31.63 9.31 5.80
N HIS A 477 -31.47 9.24 4.47
CA HIS A 477 -31.93 8.12 3.66
C HIS A 477 -31.20 6.80 4.02
N ARG A 478 -29.90 6.87 4.32
CA ARG A 478 -29.14 5.71 4.79
C ARG A 478 -29.59 5.26 6.18
N GLU A 479 -29.83 6.20 7.10
CA GLU A 479 -30.32 5.89 8.45
C GLU A 479 -31.70 5.23 8.41
N ILE A 480 -32.62 5.75 7.60
CA ILE A 480 -33.96 5.16 7.42
C ILE A 480 -33.85 3.73 6.90
N LYS A 481 -33.08 3.50 5.83
CA LYS A 481 -32.94 2.14 5.29
C LYS A 481 -32.23 1.19 6.26
N ARG A 482 -31.20 1.66 6.99
CA ARG A 482 -30.53 0.85 8.00
C ARG A 482 -31.50 0.41 9.09
N ALA A 483 -32.35 1.32 9.57
CA ALA A 483 -33.38 0.99 10.55
C ALA A 483 -34.37 -0.07 10.03
N VAL A 484 -34.71 -0.04 8.74
CA VAL A 484 -35.56 -1.08 8.11
C VAL A 484 -34.85 -2.43 8.08
N ILE A 485 -33.58 -2.49 7.64
CA ILE A 485 -32.79 -3.73 7.63
C ILE A 485 -32.59 -4.28 9.04
N ASP A 486 -32.35 -3.42 10.03
CA ASP A 486 -32.22 -3.82 11.44
C ASP A 486 -33.54 -4.45 11.94
N ALA A 487 -34.69 -3.89 11.56
CA ALA A 487 -35.99 -4.47 11.88
C ALA A 487 -36.22 -5.84 11.20
N GLU A 488 -35.77 -6.01 9.96
CA GLU A 488 -35.79 -7.31 9.25
C GLU A 488 -34.87 -8.34 9.94
N ARG A 489 -33.68 -7.94 10.39
CA ARG A 489 -32.78 -8.82 11.18
C ARG A 489 -33.43 -9.23 12.51
N GLU A 490 -34.07 -8.31 13.22
CA GLU A 490 -34.79 -8.63 14.46
C GLU A 490 -35.97 -9.59 14.22
N ALA A 491 -36.69 -9.45 13.11
CA ALA A 491 -37.74 -10.38 12.72
C ALA A 491 -37.16 -11.77 12.41
N LEU A 492 -36.05 -11.82 11.68
CA LEU A 492 -35.36 -13.06 11.33
C LEU A 492 -34.85 -13.80 12.58
N LEU A 493 -34.28 -13.10 13.56
CA LEU A 493 -33.85 -13.67 14.83
C LEU A 493 -35.03 -14.18 15.68
N ARG A 494 -36.18 -13.50 15.63
CA ARG A 494 -37.43 -13.98 16.28
C ARG A 494 -37.92 -15.28 15.65
N LEU A 495 -38.01 -15.35 14.32
CA LEU A 495 -38.40 -16.57 13.60
C LEU A 495 -37.50 -17.76 13.95
N ARG A 496 -36.18 -17.53 14.12
CA ARG A 496 -35.25 -18.57 14.60
C ARG A 496 -35.55 -19.00 16.03
N THR A 497 -35.77 -18.03 16.92
CA THR A 497 -36.04 -18.30 18.35
C THR A 497 -37.36 -19.04 18.54
N GLU A 498 -38.34 -18.76 17.70
CA GLU A 498 -39.65 -19.43 17.64
C GLU A 498 -39.59 -20.80 16.94
N GLY A 499 -38.46 -21.14 16.32
CA GLY A 499 -38.24 -22.43 15.66
C GLY A 499 -38.91 -22.55 14.28
N GLU A 500 -39.37 -21.45 13.69
CA GLU A 500 -40.00 -21.45 12.37
C GLU A 500 -38.99 -21.60 11.22
N ILE A 501 -37.72 -21.24 11.46
CA ILE A 501 -36.62 -21.38 10.51
C ILE A 501 -35.44 -22.10 11.13
N ASP A 502 -34.71 -22.85 10.31
CA ASP A 502 -33.45 -23.49 10.70
C ASP A 502 -32.24 -22.54 10.52
N ASP A 503 -31.08 -22.99 11.01
CA ASP A 503 -29.83 -22.23 10.95
C ASP A 503 -29.29 -22.04 9.52
N GLU A 504 -29.71 -22.86 8.55
CA GLU A 504 -29.28 -22.71 7.16
C GLU A 504 -30.08 -21.60 6.46
N VAL A 505 -31.40 -21.58 6.65
CA VAL A 505 -32.29 -20.53 6.18
C VAL A 505 -31.91 -19.18 6.80
N LEU A 506 -31.61 -19.16 8.10
CA LEU A 506 -31.10 -17.98 8.79
C LEU A 506 -29.85 -17.41 8.10
N ARG A 507 -28.82 -18.26 7.89
CA ARG A 507 -27.55 -17.82 7.27
C ARG A 507 -27.76 -17.27 5.86
N ASN A 508 -28.68 -17.85 5.09
CA ASN A 508 -28.98 -17.40 3.73
C ASN A 508 -29.68 -16.03 3.74
N LEU A 509 -30.70 -15.86 4.59
CA LEU A 509 -31.42 -14.59 4.71
C LEU A 509 -30.55 -13.49 5.33
N GLU A 510 -29.72 -13.80 6.33
CA GLU A 510 -28.72 -12.86 6.86
C GLU A 510 -27.75 -12.39 5.77
N ARG A 511 -27.31 -13.30 4.89
CA ARG A 511 -26.44 -12.95 3.77
C ARG A 511 -27.14 -12.04 2.76
N GLU A 512 -28.44 -12.21 2.51
CA GLU A 512 -29.21 -11.31 1.64
C GLU A 512 -29.29 -9.90 2.24
N LEU A 513 -29.61 -9.78 3.53
CA LEU A 513 -29.63 -8.52 4.26
C LEU A 513 -28.25 -7.84 4.28
N ASP A 514 -27.18 -8.60 4.52
CA ASP A 514 -25.79 -8.11 4.47
C ASP A 514 -25.41 -7.57 3.07
N LEU A 515 -25.89 -8.22 1.99
CA LEU A 515 -25.67 -7.78 0.62
C LEU A 515 -26.46 -6.51 0.30
N GLU A 516 -27.66 -6.37 0.83
CA GLU A 516 -28.47 -5.17 0.69
C GLU A 516 -27.83 -3.98 1.43
N GLU A 517 -27.41 -4.17 2.68
CA GLU A 517 -26.70 -3.15 3.46
C GLU A 517 -25.43 -2.67 2.75
N ARG A 518 -24.62 -3.60 2.22
CA ARG A 518 -23.42 -3.25 1.44
C ARG A 518 -23.70 -2.46 0.17
N ARG A 519 -24.86 -2.64 -0.48
CA ARG A 519 -25.24 -1.84 -1.66
C ARG A 519 -25.61 -0.41 -1.29
N MET A 520 -25.91 -0.12 -0.02
CA MET A 520 -26.20 1.24 0.46
C MET A 520 -24.94 2.03 0.81
N ASP A 521 -23.91 1.31 1.29
CA ASP A 521 -22.63 1.88 1.72
C ASP A 521 -21.62 2.10 0.57
N ALA A 522 -21.78 1.37 -0.55
CA ALA A 522 -20.95 1.47 -1.75
C ALA A 522 -21.39 2.61 -2.69
#